data_AF-A0A3B9W892-F1
#
_entry.id   AF-A0A3B9W892-F1
#
_cell.length_a   1.000
_cell.length_b   1.000
_cell.length_c   1.000
_cell.angle_alpha   90.00
_cell.angle_beta   90.00
_cell.angle_gamma   90.00
#
_symmetry.space_group_name_H-M   'P 1'
#
loop_
_entity.id
_entity.type
_entity.pdbx_description
1 polymer ?
#
loop_
_entity_poly.entity_id
_entity_poly.type
_entity_poly.pdbx_seq_one_letter_code
_entity_poly.pdbx_strand_id
1 'polypeptide(L)'
;LGDVYKRQVVHSAELIDGHAARPVYRSTGRMWSTGVRTLERLGVLGEKYGVTFCLENLNTVLDHPGIPLARAKDTLALVEAAGHPNVKLMLDLYHAQLGEGNLIELVRTALPHIGEVQVADVPGRCEPGTGEINYAAVAKALADAGYEGTVGMEAWASGDDAEALAAFRAAFTPQDTTTFSTEGTP
;
A
#
# COMPACT_ATOMS: atom_id res chain seq x y z
N LEU A 1 -9.60 8.15 -21.85
CA LEU A 1 -8.98 8.50 -20.55
C LEU A 1 -9.74 7.71 -19.48
N GLY A 2 -9.39 6.44 -19.32
CA GLY A 2 -10.15 5.46 -18.52
C GLY A 2 -9.78 5.48 -17.03
N ASP A 3 -10.74 5.07 -16.20
CA ASP A 3 -10.79 4.62 -14.78
C ASP A 3 -9.74 5.00 -13.72
N VAL A 4 -8.61 5.63 -14.06
CA VAL A 4 -7.54 6.04 -13.14
C VAL A 4 -7.97 7.23 -12.28
N TYR A 5 -8.85 8.11 -12.77
CA TYR A 5 -9.28 9.33 -12.05
C TYR A 5 -10.43 9.16 -11.07
N LYS A 6 -10.84 7.92 -10.75
CA LYS A 6 -11.97 7.67 -9.84
C LYS A 6 -11.57 6.95 -8.55
N ARG A 7 -10.33 7.08 -8.11
CA ARG A 7 -9.89 6.62 -6.79
C ARG A 7 -9.70 7.80 -5.86
N GLN A 8 -10.06 7.61 -4.60
CA GLN A 8 -9.79 8.57 -3.52
C GLN A 8 -9.18 7.83 -2.34
N VAL A 9 -8.04 8.31 -1.87
CA VAL A 9 -7.39 7.80 -0.67
C VAL A 9 -8.12 8.35 0.56
N VAL A 10 -8.33 7.49 1.54
CA VAL A 10 -8.85 7.86 2.86
C VAL A 10 -7.98 7.28 3.96
N HIS A 11 -7.89 7.99 5.07
CA HIS A 11 -7.17 7.56 6.27
C HIS A 11 -8.13 7.13 7.36
N SER A 12 -7.67 6.26 8.26
CA SER A 12 -8.43 5.76 9.39
C SER A 12 -8.74 6.84 10.45
N ALA A 13 -8.04 7.97 10.41
CA ALA A 13 -8.26 9.13 11.27
C ALA A 13 -7.86 10.44 10.57
N GLU A 14 -8.28 11.56 11.16
CA GLU A 14 -7.91 12.91 10.74
C GLU A 14 -6.40 13.15 10.95
N LEU A 15 -5.74 13.67 9.91
CA LEU A 15 -4.34 14.06 9.91
C LEU A 15 -4.18 15.59 9.86
N ILE A 16 -3.27 16.14 10.65
CA ILE A 16 -2.82 17.54 10.62
C ILE A 16 -1.30 17.50 10.48
N ASP A 17 -0.77 18.08 9.39
CA ASP A 17 0.66 18.07 9.05
C ASP A 17 1.28 16.67 9.08
N GLY A 18 0.54 15.67 8.61
CA GLY A 18 0.97 14.27 8.60
C GLY A 18 0.79 13.54 9.94
N HIS A 19 0.34 14.18 11.01
CA HIS A 19 0.17 13.55 12.32
C HIS A 19 -1.30 13.38 12.71
N ALA A 20 -1.59 12.36 13.53
CA ALA A 20 -2.96 12.15 14.02
C ALA A 20 -3.45 13.37 14.82
N ALA A 21 -4.53 13.99 14.37
CA ALA A 21 -5.14 15.15 15.05
C ALA A 21 -5.54 14.84 16.50
N ARG A 22 -5.91 13.57 16.75
CA ARG A 22 -6.27 13.05 18.08
C ARG A 22 -5.60 11.69 18.27
N PRO A 23 -4.35 11.65 18.78
CA PRO A 23 -3.61 10.40 18.92
C PRO A 23 -4.29 9.41 19.87
N VAL A 24 -4.43 8.16 19.41
CA VAL A 24 -4.98 7.03 20.17
C VAL A 24 -4.13 5.79 19.89
N TYR A 25 -3.39 5.34 20.89
CA TYR A 25 -2.45 4.21 20.77
C TYR A 25 -3.10 2.83 20.94
N ARG A 26 -4.40 2.79 21.30
CA ARG A 26 -5.14 1.54 21.43
C ARG A 26 -6.54 1.69 20.84
N SER A 27 -6.79 1.00 19.73
CA SER A 27 -8.11 0.93 19.12
C SER A 27 -9.10 0.23 20.05
N THR A 28 -10.30 0.79 20.20
CA THR A 28 -11.40 0.21 20.97
C THR A 28 -12.39 -0.51 20.05
N GLY A 29 -13.22 -1.41 20.59
CA GLY A 29 -14.27 -2.07 19.80
C GLY A 29 -15.24 -1.08 19.16
N ARG A 30 -15.56 0.03 19.83
CA ARG A 30 -16.37 1.12 19.26
C ARG A 30 -15.71 1.74 18.03
N MET A 31 -14.38 1.92 18.05
CA MET A 31 -13.65 2.46 16.90
C MET A 31 -13.70 1.50 15.71
N TRP A 32 -13.45 0.21 15.93
CA TRP A 32 -13.61 -0.82 14.89
C TRP A 32 -15.00 -0.81 14.27
N SER A 33 -16.06 -0.87 15.07
CA SER A 33 -17.44 -0.83 14.55
C SER A 33 -17.76 0.48 13.83
N THR A 34 -17.13 1.58 14.22
CA THR A 34 -17.30 2.88 13.55
C THR A 34 -16.55 2.92 12.23
N GLY A 35 -15.32 2.43 12.18
CA GLY A 35 -14.51 2.30 10.96
C GLY A 35 -15.25 1.52 9.89
N VAL A 36 -15.74 0.31 10.21
CA VAL A 36 -16.50 -0.53 9.27
C VAL A 36 -17.73 0.20 8.73
N ARG A 37 -18.57 0.78 9.61
CA ARG A 37 -19.77 1.53 9.17
C ARG A 37 -19.44 2.76 8.32
N THR A 38 -18.32 3.40 8.58
CA THR A 38 -17.86 4.53 7.76
C THR A 38 -17.45 4.05 6.37
N LEU A 39 -16.70 2.94 6.28
CA LEU A 39 -16.33 2.34 5.00
C LEU A 39 -17.55 1.86 4.22
N GLU A 40 -18.53 1.20 4.86
CA GLU A 40 -19.79 0.83 4.21
C GLU A 40 -20.49 2.04 3.56
N ARG A 41 -20.54 3.17 4.28
CA ARG A 41 -21.13 4.42 3.76
C ARG A 41 -20.31 5.00 2.61
N LEU A 42 -18.98 4.95 2.69
CA LEU A 42 -18.11 5.33 1.58
C LEU A 42 -18.31 4.41 0.37
N GLY A 43 -18.57 3.12 0.59
CA GLY A 43 -18.93 2.18 -0.46
C GLY A 43 -20.17 2.60 -1.22
N VAL A 44 -21.28 2.87 -0.51
CA VAL A 44 -22.54 3.35 -1.11
C VAL A 44 -22.33 4.69 -1.83
N LEU A 45 -21.53 5.59 -1.26
CA LEU A 45 -21.18 6.85 -1.90
C LEU A 45 -20.38 6.62 -3.18
N GLY A 46 -19.42 5.71 -3.11
CA GLY A 46 -18.56 5.31 -4.22
C GLY A 46 -19.36 4.73 -5.36
N GLU A 47 -20.28 3.81 -5.09
CA GLU A 47 -21.21 3.27 -6.10
C GLU A 47 -22.01 4.39 -6.78
N LYS A 48 -22.61 5.29 -5.99
CA LYS A 48 -23.44 6.39 -6.50
C LYS A 48 -22.69 7.32 -7.46
N TYR A 49 -21.40 7.57 -7.20
CA TYR A 49 -20.59 8.51 -7.98
C TYR A 49 -19.55 7.82 -8.89
N GLY A 50 -19.54 6.49 -8.92
CA GLY A 50 -18.55 5.68 -9.63
C GLY A 50 -17.12 5.87 -9.11
N VAL A 51 -16.94 6.13 -7.82
CA VAL A 51 -15.63 6.32 -7.16
C VAL A 51 -15.29 5.08 -6.33
N THR A 52 -14.02 4.72 -6.27
CA THR A 52 -13.48 3.73 -5.33
C THR A 52 -12.72 4.46 -4.24
N PHE A 53 -13.08 4.22 -2.99
CA PHE A 53 -12.34 4.74 -1.84
C PHE A 53 -11.32 3.70 -1.39
N CYS A 54 -10.05 4.08 -1.33
CA CYS A 54 -8.97 3.22 -0.90
C CYS A 54 -8.52 3.63 0.50
N LEU A 55 -8.73 2.76 1.49
CA LEU A 55 -8.22 2.97 2.84
C LEU A 55 -6.73 2.67 2.87
N GLU A 56 -5.92 3.64 3.23
CA GLU A 56 -4.47 3.51 3.33
C GLU A 56 -4.02 2.95 4.67
N ASN A 57 -3.03 2.05 4.65
CA ASN A 57 -2.27 1.69 5.84
C ASN A 57 -1.09 2.66 6.08
N LEU A 58 -0.86 3.01 7.34
CA LEU A 58 0.20 3.92 7.77
C LEU A 58 1.07 3.28 8.85
N ASN A 59 2.30 3.75 9.00
CA ASN A 59 3.16 3.31 10.10
C ASN A 59 2.90 4.12 11.38
N THR A 60 2.78 3.44 12.52
CA THR A 60 2.63 4.08 13.84
C THR A 60 3.96 4.27 14.57
N VAL A 61 5.08 3.95 13.91
CA VAL A 61 6.42 3.87 14.54
C VAL A 61 7.17 5.19 14.36
N LEU A 62 7.15 5.75 13.15
CA LEU A 62 7.94 6.90 12.76
C LEU A 62 7.06 8.09 12.36
N ASP A 63 6.24 7.94 11.33
CA ASP A 63 5.58 9.10 10.70
C ASP A 63 4.24 9.45 11.36
N HIS A 64 3.45 8.44 11.71
CA HIS A 64 2.09 8.62 12.21
C HIS A 64 1.90 8.04 13.63
N PRO A 65 2.73 8.41 14.62
CA PRO A 65 2.57 7.89 15.97
C PRO A 65 1.18 8.20 16.52
N GLY A 66 0.49 7.16 16.99
CA GLY A 66 -0.85 7.29 17.58
C GLY A 66 -2.00 7.41 16.58
N ILE A 67 -1.79 7.19 15.28
CA ILE A 67 -2.92 6.99 14.38
C ILE A 67 -3.58 5.62 14.65
N PRO A 68 -4.88 5.55 14.98
CA PRO A 68 -5.53 4.28 15.25
C PRO A 68 -5.90 3.55 13.95
N LEU A 69 -6.04 2.22 14.02
CA LEU A 69 -6.54 1.38 12.93
C LEU A 69 -5.78 1.55 11.60
N ALA A 70 -4.47 1.79 11.67
CA ALA A 70 -3.68 2.16 10.51
C ALA A 70 -2.71 1.08 10.03
N ARG A 71 -2.43 0.07 10.83
CA ARG A 71 -1.56 -1.03 10.39
C ARG A 71 -2.22 -1.77 9.23
N ALA A 72 -1.42 -2.35 8.33
CA ALA A 72 -1.92 -3.02 7.14
C ALA A 72 -2.89 -4.15 7.49
N LYS A 73 -2.62 -4.91 8.57
CA LYS A 73 -3.58 -5.92 9.06
C LYS A 73 -4.90 -5.31 9.54
N ASP A 74 -4.87 -4.11 10.10
CA ASP A 74 -6.07 -3.46 10.66
C ASP A 74 -6.93 -2.89 9.53
N THR A 75 -6.30 -2.21 8.57
CA THR A 75 -6.98 -1.66 7.40
C THR A 75 -7.52 -2.74 6.47
N LEU A 76 -6.76 -3.83 6.27
CA LEU A 76 -7.25 -5.02 5.54
C LEU A 76 -8.50 -5.59 6.22
N ALA A 77 -8.46 -5.84 7.52
CA ALA A 77 -9.60 -6.36 8.27
C ALA A 77 -10.83 -5.42 8.20
N LEU A 78 -10.63 -4.10 8.20
CA LEU A 78 -11.70 -3.13 8.02
C LEU A 78 -12.31 -3.19 6.61
N VAL A 79 -11.49 -3.29 5.57
CA VAL A 79 -11.94 -3.39 4.17
C VAL A 79 -12.69 -4.71 3.94
N GLU A 80 -12.18 -5.82 4.45
CA GLU A 80 -12.85 -7.13 4.42
C GLU A 80 -14.22 -7.07 5.12
N ALA A 81 -14.27 -6.49 6.32
CA ALA A 81 -15.50 -6.38 7.08
C ALA A 81 -16.54 -5.45 6.41
N ALA A 82 -16.10 -4.39 5.73
CA ALA A 82 -16.98 -3.52 4.98
C ALA A 82 -17.54 -4.19 3.72
N GLY A 83 -16.78 -5.10 3.09
CA GLY A 83 -17.27 -6.02 2.06
C GLY A 83 -17.84 -5.36 0.81
N HIS A 84 -17.46 -4.12 0.49
CA HIS A 84 -18.06 -3.32 -0.58
C HIS A 84 -17.12 -3.18 -1.79
N PRO A 85 -17.58 -3.36 -3.05
CA PRO A 85 -16.70 -3.32 -4.24
C PRO A 85 -15.99 -1.96 -4.45
N ASN A 86 -16.64 -0.85 -4.10
CA ASN A 86 -16.08 0.50 -4.12
C ASN A 86 -15.22 0.86 -2.90
N VAL A 87 -14.91 -0.09 -2.02
CA VAL A 87 -13.96 0.09 -0.91
C VAL A 87 -12.80 -0.87 -1.12
N LYS A 88 -11.60 -0.33 -1.17
CA LYS A 88 -10.38 -1.10 -1.39
C LYS A 88 -9.31 -0.71 -0.38
N LEU A 89 -8.25 -1.50 -0.31
CA LEU A 89 -7.03 -1.19 0.41
C LEU A 89 -6.10 -0.41 -0.53
N MET A 90 -5.55 0.71 -0.07
CA MET A 90 -4.30 1.21 -0.62
C MET A 90 -3.16 0.67 0.24
N LEU A 91 -2.39 -0.25 -0.34
CA LEU A 91 -1.33 -0.95 0.35
C LEU A 91 -0.02 -0.18 0.19
N ASP A 92 0.33 0.63 1.18
CA ASP A 92 1.64 1.29 1.25
C ASP A 92 2.66 0.32 1.88
N LEU A 93 3.64 -0.09 1.08
CA LEU A 93 4.65 -1.07 1.48
C LEU A 93 5.77 -0.47 2.34
N TYR A 94 6.03 0.83 2.22
CA TYR A 94 6.96 1.54 3.09
C TYR A 94 6.45 1.53 4.54
N HIS A 95 5.18 1.88 4.71
CA HIS A 95 4.48 1.89 5.98
C HIS A 95 4.36 0.49 6.58
N ALA A 96 4.01 -0.51 5.76
CA ALA A 96 3.94 -1.90 6.20
C ALA A 96 5.32 -2.43 6.63
N GLN A 97 6.40 -2.10 5.91
CA GLN A 97 7.75 -2.57 6.26
C GLN A 97 8.21 -2.05 7.62
N LEU A 98 8.00 -0.76 7.90
CA LEU A 98 8.37 -0.16 9.19
C LEU A 98 7.64 -0.78 10.39
N GLY A 99 6.37 -1.19 10.20
CA GLY A 99 5.51 -1.62 11.32
C GLY A 99 5.35 -3.13 11.48
N GLU A 100 5.43 -3.88 10.37
CA GLU A 100 4.93 -5.27 10.28
C GLU A 100 5.88 -6.19 9.51
N GLY A 101 6.53 -5.69 8.45
CA GLY A 101 7.38 -6.49 7.57
C GLY A 101 6.62 -7.56 6.79
N ASN A 102 7.32 -8.63 6.38
CA ASN A 102 6.76 -9.78 5.66
C ASN A 102 5.90 -9.39 4.42
N LEU A 103 6.40 -8.46 3.62
CA LEU A 103 5.65 -7.80 2.55
C LEU A 103 5.10 -8.74 1.48
N ILE A 104 5.82 -9.79 1.12
CA ILE A 104 5.39 -10.75 0.09
C ILE A 104 4.10 -11.47 0.53
N GLU A 105 4.04 -11.92 1.79
CA GLU A 105 2.84 -12.58 2.31
C GLU A 105 1.69 -11.59 2.52
N LEU A 106 2.01 -10.36 2.92
CA LEU A 106 1.01 -9.29 3.02
C LEU A 106 0.37 -9.01 1.65
N VAL A 107 1.17 -8.87 0.59
CA VAL A 107 0.69 -8.69 -0.79
C VAL A 107 -0.23 -9.85 -1.19
N ARG A 108 0.20 -11.09 -0.99
CA ARG A 108 -0.58 -12.28 -1.35
C ARG A 108 -1.93 -12.34 -0.63
N THR A 109 -1.93 -12.02 0.66
CA THR A 109 -3.14 -12.06 1.49
C THR A 109 -4.09 -10.91 1.14
N ALA A 110 -3.55 -9.71 0.94
CA ALA A 110 -4.34 -8.52 0.69
C ALA A 110 -4.87 -8.42 -0.76
N LEU A 111 -4.26 -9.14 -1.71
CA LEU A 111 -4.50 -8.98 -3.16
C LEU A 111 -5.97 -8.80 -3.57
N PRO A 112 -6.96 -9.60 -3.09
CA PRO A 112 -8.36 -9.44 -3.52
C PRO A 112 -8.96 -8.06 -3.16
N HIS A 113 -8.35 -7.38 -2.20
CA HIS A 113 -8.79 -6.13 -1.62
C HIS A 113 -7.95 -4.93 -2.07
N ILE A 114 -6.80 -5.14 -2.70
CA ILE A 114 -5.91 -4.05 -3.15
C ILE A 114 -6.59 -3.28 -4.29
N GLY A 115 -6.68 -1.96 -4.14
CA GLY A 115 -7.05 -1.02 -5.19
C GLY A 115 -5.84 -0.27 -5.76
N GLU A 116 -4.80 -0.09 -4.94
CA GLU A 116 -3.55 0.55 -5.30
C GLU A 116 -2.42 0.09 -4.37
N VAL A 117 -1.19 0.07 -4.89
CA VAL A 117 0.04 -0.17 -4.10
C VAL A 117 0.88 1.09 -4.14
N GLN A 118 1.40 1.52 -2.99
CA GLN A 118 2.40 2.58 -2.91
C GLN A 118 3.73 2.04 -2.40
N VAL A 119 4.82 2.59 -2.92
CA VAL A 119 6.19 2.17 -2.62
C VAL A 119 7.10 3.34 -2.28
N ALA A 120 7.94 3.12 -1.29
CA ALA A 120 9.15 3.88 -0.97
C ALA A 120 10.07 2.96 -0.15
N ASP A 121 11.38 3.17 -0.18
CA ASP A 121 12.32 2.30 0.52
C ASP A 121 12.42 2.62 2.01
N VAL A 122 12.79 1.61 2.79
CA VAL A 122 13.07 1.74 4.22
C VAL A 122 14.55 1.43 4.44
N PRO A 123 15.29 2.22 5.22
CA PRO A 123 14.92 3.53 5.77
C PRO A 123 14.96 4.64 4.70
N GLY A 124 14.48 5.83 5.06
CA GLY A 124 14.68 7.06 4.27
C GLY A 124 13.46 7.52 3.45
N ARG A 125 12.52 6.61 3.13
CA ARG A 125 11.34 6.92 2.29
C ARG A 125 11.76 7.46 0.91
N CYS A 126 12.82 6.89 0.36
CA CYS A 126 13.33 7.24 -0.97
C CYS A 126 12.91 6.20 -2.02
N GLU A 127 13.35 6.36 -3.26
CA GLU A 127 13.06 5.43 -4.35
C GLU A 127 13.54 3.98 -4.08
N PRO A 128 12.95 2.96 -4.74
CA PRO A 128 13.43 1.58 -4.68
C PRO A 128 14.94 1.43 -4.94
N GLY A 129 15.63 0.73 -4.04
CA GLY A 129 17.07 0.43 -4.15
C GLY A 129 17.96 1.26 -3.24
N THR A 130 17.40 2.22 -2.49
CA THR A 130 18.14 3.01 -1.49
C THR A 130 18.17 2.36 -0.12
N GLY A 131 17.35 1.34 0.12
CA GLY A 131 17.13 0.74 1.43
C GLY A 131 17.10 -0.80 1.41
N GLU A 132 16.41 -1.38 2.38
CA GLU A 132 16.42 -2.79 2.70
C GLU A 132 15.37 -3.61 1.93
N ILE A 133 14.40 -2.96 1.26
CA ILE A 133 13.32 -3.66 0.60
C ILE A 133 13.79 -4.22 -0.74
N ASN A 134 13.74 -5.55 -0.89
CA ASN A 134 13.96 -6.20 -2.18
C ASN A 134 12.72 -6.05 -3.08
N TYR A 135 12.62 -4.90 -3.76
CA TYR A 135 11.49 -4.58 -4.63
C TYR A 135 11.37 -5.50 -5.85
N ALA A 136 12.46 -6.11 -6.33
CA ALA A 136 12.37 -7.11 -7.39
C ALA A 136 11.56 -8.34 -6.95
N ALA A 137 11.76 -8.81 -5.71
CA ALA A 137 11.00 -9.92 -5.15
C ALA A 137 9.53 -9.54 -4.89
N VAL A 138 9.26 -8.31 -4.44
CA VAL A 138 7.91 -7.77 -4.25
C VAL A 138 7.18 -7.65 -5.60
N ALA A 139 7.81 -7.07 -6.61
CA ALA A 139 7.25 -6.94 -7.96
C ALA A 139 6.92 -8.30 -8.56
N LYS A 140 7.82 -9.30 -8.39
CA LYS A 140 7.55 -10.67 -8.78
C LYS A 140 6.33 -11.25 -8.04
N ALA A 141 6.23 -11.03 -6.73
CA ALA A 141 5.09 -11.52 -5.95
C ALA A 141 3.76 -10.90 -6.41
N LEU A 142 3.73 -9.61 -6.73
CA LEU A 142 2.57 -8.92 -7.30
C LEU A 142 2.20 -9.54 -8.66
N ALA A 143 3.18 -9.73 -9.55
CA ALA A 143 2.96 -10.32 -10.87
C ALA A 143 2.47 -11.78 -10.80
N ASP A 144 3.13 -12.62 -10.01
CA ASP A 144 2.76 -14.03 -9.81
C ASP A 144 1.34 -14.17 -9.23
N ALA A 145 0.94 -13.23 -8.38
CA ALA A 145 -0.39 -13.20 -7.79
C ALA A 145 -1.45 -12.63 -8.74
N GLY A 146 -1.06 -12.04 -9.87
CA GLY A 146 -1.95 -11.48 -10.88
C GLY A 146 -2.42 -10.06 -10.58
N TYR A 147 -1.63 -9.25 -9.88
CA TYR A 147 -1.95 -7.85 -9.67
C TYR A 147 -1.78 -7.03 -10.96
N GLU A 148 -2.88 -6.45 -11.44
CA GLU A 148 -2.91 -5.60 -12.64
C GLU A 148 -3.17 -4.11 -12.31
N GLY A 149 -3.21 -3.78 -11.01
CA GLY A 149 -3.49 -2.43 -10.54
C GLY A 149 -2.30 -1.48 -10.63
N THR A 150 -2.50 -0.25 -10.15
CA THR A 150 -1.46 0.78 -10.15
C THR A 150 -0.44 0.53 -9.02
N VAL A 151 0.84 0.71 -9.34
CA VAL A 151 1.91 0.90 -8.36
C VAL A 151 2.34 2.36 -8.46
N GLY A 152 2.20 3.12 -7.38
CA GLY A 152 2.65 4.51 -7.26
C GLY A 152 3.92 4.60 -6.42
N MET A 153 4.81 5.52 -6.76
CA MET A 153 5.97 5.85 -5.92
C MET A 153 5.64 7.11 -5.10
N GLU A 154 5.49 6.97 -3.79
CA GLU A 154 5.32 8.08 -2.85
C GLU A 154 6.58 8.23 -1.99
N ALA A 155 7.64 8.69 -2.66
CA ALA A 155 8.98 8.76 -2.10
C ALA A 155 9.62 10.12 -2.37
N TRP A 156 10.63 10.46 -1.57
CA TRP A 156 11.61 11.49 -1.90
C TRP A 156 12.61 10.94 -2.91
N ALA A 157 13.24 11.81 -3.70
CA ALA A 157 14.43 11.42 -4.44
C ALA A 157 15.64 11.50 -3.50
N SER A 158 16.44 10.44 -3.39
CA SER A 158 17.68 10.46 -2.61
C SER A 158 18.76 11.36 -3.25
N GLY A 159 18.64 11.59 -4.56
CA GLY A 159 19.49 12.47 -5.35
C GLY A 159 18.71 13.09 -6.51
N ASP A 160 19.09 12.74 -7.73
CA ASP A 160 18.42 13.21 -8.95
C ASP A 160 17.04 12.56 -9.14
N ASP A 161 16.04 13.35 -9.53
CA ASP A 161 14.66 12.88 -9.65
C ASP A 161 14.43 11.98 -10.87
N ALA A 162 15.19 12.18 -11.96
CA ALA A 162 15.13 11.32 -13.13
C ALA A 162 15.78 9.96 -12.85
N GLU A 163 16.89 9.93 -12.11
CA GLU A 163 17.50 8.68 -11.64
C GLU A 163 16.57 7.91 -10.68
N ALA A 164 15.91 8.61 -9.75
CA ALA A 164 14.95 8.01 -8.84
C ALA A 164 13.76 7.37 -9.58
N LEU A 165 13.22 8.08 -10.59
CA LEU A 165 12.17 7.55 -11.44
C LEU A 165 12.63 6.35 -12.28
N ALA A 166 13.88 6.36 -12.75
CA ALA A 166 14.45 5.24 -13.50
C ALA A 166 14.60 3.99 -12.61
N ALA A 167 15.04 4.14 -11.36
CA ALA A 167 15.13 3.06 -10.39
C ALA A 167 13.76 2.44 -10.10
N PHE A 168 12.73 3.26 -9.86
CA PHE A 168 11.36 2.80 -9.71
C PHE A 168 10.87 2.02 -10.93
N ARG A 169 11.07 2.54 -12.14
CA ARG A 169 10.68 1.83 -13.37
C ARG A 169 11.40 0.50 -13.51
N ALA A 170 12.70 0.45 -13.22
CA ALA A 170 13.48 -0.77 -13.30
C ALA A 170 12.99 -1.84 -12.32
N ALA A 171 12.55 -1.45 -11.12
CA ALA A 171 12.05 -2.37 -10.10
C ALA A 171 10.69 -3.02 -10.47
N PHE A 172 9.82 -2.30 -11.19
CA PHE A 172 8.45 -2.75 -11.50
C PHE A 172 8.19 -3.04 -12.98
N THR A 173 9.21 -2.97 -13.83
CA THR A 173 9.12 -3.44 -15.22
C THR A 173 9.62 -4.89 -15.27
N PRO A 174 8.81 -5.86 -15.75
CA PRO A 174 9.24 -7.24 -15.90
C PRO A 174 10.55 -7.31 -16.71
N GLN A 175 11.56 -7.97 -16.16
CA GLN A 175 12.75 -8.32 -16.92
C GLN A 175 12.52 -9.71 -17.53
N ASP A 176 12.68 -9.83 -18.85
CA ASP A 176 12.69 -11.12 -19.55
C ASP A 176 13.84 -11.96 -19.00
N THR A 177 13.54 -12.82 -18.04
CA THR A 177 14.50 -13.79 -17.50
C THR A 177 14.44 -15.06 -18.35
N THR A 178 14.85 -14.93 -19.62
CA THR A 178 15.17 -16.10 -20.46
C THR A 178 16.65 -16.09 -20.82
N THR A 179 17.50 -16.48 -19.88
CA THR A 179 18.79 -17.14 -20.17
C THR A 179 19.39 -17.68 -18.87
N PHE A 180 19.12 -18.95 -18.57
CA PHE A 180 20.05 -19.76 -17.78
C PHE A 180 20.84 -20.60 -18.77
N SER A 181 22.08 -20.21 -19.07
CA SER A 181 23.07 -21.17 -19.56
C SER A 181 23.61 -21.93 -18.35
N THR A 182 23.08 -23.13 -18.12
CA THR A 182 23.72 -24.07 -17.20
C THR A 182 24.96 -24.64 -17.88
N GLU A 183 26.12 -24.03 -17.67
CA GLU A 183 27.39 -24.72 -17.82
C GLU A 183 27.85 -25.20 -16.45
N GLY A 184 27.75 -26.51 -16.26
CA GLY A 184 28.16 -27.24 -15.07
C GLY A 184 27.95 -28.72 -15.34
N THR A 185 28.92 -29.31 -16.05
CA THR A 185 29.07 -30.75 -16.34
C THR A 185 29.10 -31.58 -15.03
N PRO A 186 28.76 -32.89 -15.08
CA PRO A 186 28.18 -33.67 -13.99
C PRO A 186 29.09 -33.93 -12.79
#